data_AF-A0AAV0GF16-F1
#
_entry.id   AF-A0AAV0GF16-F1
#
_cell.length_a   1.000
_cell.length_b   1.000
_cell.length_c   1.000
_cell.angle_alpha   90.00
_cell.angle_beta   90.00
_cell.angle_gamma   90.00
#
_symmetry.space_group_name_H-M   'P 1'
#
loop_
_entity.id
_entity.type
_entity.pdbx_description
1 polymer ?
#
loop_
_entity_poly.entity_id
_entity_poly.type
_entity_poly.pdbx_seq_one_letter_code
_entity_poly.pdbx_strand_id
1 'polypeptide(L)'
;MRRTEAIQFTKQPYIEDVVPRKIKSFKFSTFSGSEVMKSAVVEVFCQKYYDQFQRPHPNGLLDAHLGPPNKDKTCETCGGKFKDCPGHYGYLKLALPVYNVGYLPIILVILKCICKGCSRILLEEDDRRYFLRKMRSMKLDHLKKSEVLKEVNKKCNAMTATHKMKLCSRCGYINGMVKKVSMKITHEYGSLLLDECHNAVAGKKDVKGSINVPPELDSKTIYSLFMRMTDEDCELLYLNDRPEKFLVTCIPVPPMAIRPSVLLDGVKSEENDITVRLKWIIEANLSLQEEISNGSHPSKSLHF
;
A
#
# COMPACT_ATOMS: atom_id res chain seq x y z
N MET A 1 6.99 -6.36 -21.88
CA MET A 1 5.73 -6.14 -21.13
C MET A 1 4.56 -6.28 -22.09
N ARG A 2 3.64 -7.24 -21.88
CA ARG A 2 2.32 -7.12 -22.51
C ARG A 2 1.67 -5.90 -21.86
N ARG A 3 1.27 -4.89 -22.65
CA ARG A 3 0.42 -3.80 -22.16
C ARG A 3 -0.73 -4.46 -21.41
N THR A 4 -0.78 -4.29 -20.10
CA THR A 4 -1.91 -4.74 -19.32
C THR A 4 -3.08 -3.89 -19.79
N GLU A 5 -4.06 -4.51 -20.46
CA GLU A 5 -5.35 -3.87 -20.68
C GLU A 5 -5.81 -3.31 -19.34
N ALA A 6 -6.11 -2.00 -19.32
CA ALA A 6 -6.53 -1.35 -18.09
C ALA A 6 -7.80 -2.03 -17.58
N ILE A 7 -7.85 -2.32 -16.28
CA ILE A 7 -9.06 -2.90 -15.67
C ILE A 7 -10.20 -1.92 -15.92
N GLN A 8 -11.23 -2.38 -16.63
CA GLN A 8 -12.43 -1.60 -16.84
C GLN A 8 -13.33 -1.76 -15.61
N PHE A 9 -13.50 -0.67 -14.88
CA PHE A 9 -14.46 -0.61 -13.77
C PHE A 9 -15.79 -0.14 -14.33
N THR A 10 -16.84 -0.92 -14.10
CA THR A 10 -18.22 -0.51 -14.37
C THR A 10 -19.00 -0.54 -13.07
N LYS A 11 -19.81 0.50 -12.85
CA LYS A 11 -20.79 0.56 -11.77
C LYS A 11 -22.16 0.05 -12.21
N GLN A 12 -22.33 -0.25 -13.50
CA GLN A 12 -23.54 -0.87 -14.01
C GLN A 12 -23.55 -2.34 -13.60
N PRO A 13 -24.70 -2.87 -13.16
CA PRO A 13 -24.83 -4.30 -12.91
C PRO A 13 -24.47 -5.06 -14.18
N TYR A 14 -23.75 -6.18 -14.01
CA TYR A 14 -23.45 -7.06 -15.13
C TYR A 14 -24.78 -7.59 -15.69
N ILE A 15 -25.12 -7.16 -16.90
CA ILE A 15 -26.24 -7.70 -17.66
C ILE A 15 -25.69 -8.93 -18.38
N GLU A 16 -26.26 -10.10 -18.09
CA GLU A 16 -25.83 -11.34 -18.71
C GLU A 16 -26.07 -11.25 -20.22
N ASP A 17 -24.97 -11.17 -20.96
CA ASP A 17 -24.98 -11.20 -22.42
C ASP A 17 -25.60 -12.53 -22.86
N VAL A 18 -26.41 -12.55 -23.92
CA VAL A 18 -27.31 -13.67 -24.32
C VAL A 18 -26.56 -14.99 -24.63
N VAL A 19 -25.23 -14.99 -24.59
CA VAL A 19 -24.37 -16.16 -24.84
C VAL A 19 -23.55 -16.51 -23.60
N PRO A 20 -23.61 -17.77 -23.11
CA PRO A 20 -22.84 -18.19 -21.94
C PRO A 20 -21.33 -18.11 -22.22
N ARG A 21 -20.60 -17.38 -21.37
CA ARG A 21 -19.14 -17.26 -21.43
C ARG A 21 -18.47 -18.19 -20.42
N LYS A 22 -17.27 -18.69 -20.74
CA LYS A 22 -16.45 -19.50 -19.82
C LYS A 22 -15.21 -18.71 -19.38
N ILE A 23 -14.83 -18.86 -18.10
CA ILE A 23 -13.61 -18.25 -17.56
C ILE A 23 -12.39 -18.90 -18.21
N LYS A 24 -11.57 -18.11 -18.91
CA LYS A 24 -10.37 -18.59 -19.63
C LYS A 24 -9.13 -18.66 -18.73
N SER A 25 -8.93 -17.68 -17.86
CA SER A 25 -7.73 -17.55 -17.04
C SER A 25 -7.93 -16.54 -15.91
N PHE A 26 -7.13 -16.67 -14.84
CA PHE A 26 -7.06 -15.71 -13.75
C PHE A 26 -5.76 -14.90 -13.83
N LYS A 27 -5.85 -13.60 -13.56
CA LYS A 27 -4.69 -12.72 -13.39
C LYS A 27 -4.73 -12.12 -12.00
N PHE A 28 -3.67 -12.32 -11.23
CA PHE A 28 -3.53 -11.74 -9.91
C PHE A 28 -2.75 -10.42 -10.00
N SER A 29 -3.25 -9.40 -9.33
CA SER A 29 -2.61 -8.09 -9.18
C SER A 29 -2.99 -7.50 -7.82
N THR A 30 -2.36 -6.39 -7.46
CA THR A 30 -2.70 -5.65 -6.24
C THR A 30 -3.50 -4.41 -6.63
N PHE A 31 -4.52 -4.05 -5.85
CA PHE A 31 -5.27 -2.82 -6.08
C PHE A 31 -4.48 -1.60 -5.60
N SER A 32 -4.35 -0.60 -6.46
CA SER A 32 -3.98 0.77 -6.06
C SER A 32 -5.18 1.46 -5.41
N GLY A 33 -4.94 2.51 -4.63
CA GLY A 33 -6.02 3.31 -4.05
C GLY A 33 -6.97 3.86 -5.12
N SER A 34 -6.44 4.23 -6.29
CA SER A 34 -7.25 4.68 -7.43
C SER A 34 -8.19 3.60 -7.99
N GLU A 35 -7.73 2.35 -8.03
CA GLU A 35 -8.53 1.21 -8.50
C GLU A 35 -9.59 0.84 -7.46
N VAL A 36 -9.26 0.89 -6.16
CA VAL A 36 -10.25 0.73 -5.08
C VAL A 36 -11.36 1.78 -5.21
N MET A 37 -11.02 3.06 -5.33
CA MET A 37 -12.00 4.14 -5.49
C MET A 37 -12.89 3.96 -6.73
N LYS A 38 -12.33 3.48 -7.85
CA LYS A 38 -13.11 3.22 -9.07
C LYS A 38 -14.06 2.03 -8.92
N SER A 39 -13.67 0.99 -8.19
CA SER A 39 -14.51 -0.17 -7.92
C SER A 39 -15.62 0.08 -6.89
N ALA A 40 -15.43 1.08 -6.03
CA ALA A 40 -16.32 1.33 -4.92
C ALA A 40 -17.49 2.27 -5.28
N VAL A 41 -18.61 2.08 -4.58
CA VAL A 41 -19.85 2.84 -4.81
C VAL A 41 -19.96 4.08 -3.92
N VAL A 42 -19.43 4.01 -2.70
CA VAL A 42 -19.55 5.07 -1.69
C VAL A 42 -18.27 5.21 -0.88
N GLU A 43 -17.97 6.45 -0.48
CA GLU A 43 -16.92 6.73 0.51
C GLU A 43 -17.45 6.53 1.92
N VAL A 44 -16.74 5.75 2.73
CA VAL A 44 -17.10 5.47 4.11
C VAL A 44 -16.08 6.15 5.02
N PHE A 45 -16.51 7.22 5.68
CA PHE A 45 -15.68 7.99 6.59
C PHE A 45 -16.38 8.31 7.92
N CYS A 46 -17.66 7.95 8.07
CA CYS A 46 -18.41 8.17 9.30
C CYS A 46 -18.34 6.93 10.20
N GLN A 47 -17.98 7.12 11.47
CA GLN A 47 -17.91 6.04 12.47
C GLN A 47 -19.28 5.66 13.05
N LYS A 48 -20.34 6.42 12.76
CA LYS A 48 -21.69 6.19 13.28
C LYS A 48 -22.40 5.11 12.45
N TYR A 49 -23.10 4.21 13.12
CA TYR A 49 -23.88 3.16 12.47
C TYR A 49 -25.27 3.65 12.07
N TYR A 50 -25.97 4.31 12.99
CA TYR A 50 -27.34 4.79 12.80
C TYR A 50 -27.47 6.28 13.16
N ASP A 51 -28.47 6.93 12.57
CA ASP A 51 -28.91 8.29 12.91
C ASP A 51 -29.87 8.29 14.12
N GLN A 52 -30.37 9.49 14.48
CA GLN A 52 -31.32 9.66 15.58
C GLN A 52 -32.67 8.94 15.36
N PHE A 53 -32.97 8.57 14.11
CA PHE A 53 -34.20 7.90 13.69
C PHE A 53 -33.99 6.39 13.44
N GLN A 54 -32.88 5.82 13.91
CA GLN A 54 -32.52 4.41 13.70
C GLN A 54 -32.38 4.01 12.23
N ARG A 55 -32.07 4.96 11.35
CA ARG A 55 -31.72 4.68 9.95
C ARG A 55 -30.21 4.59 9.82
N PRO A 56 -29.69 3.72 8.94
CA PRO A 56 -28.26 3.65 8.71
C PRO A 56 -27.70 5.02 8.32
N HIS A 57 -26.58 5.39 8.92
CA HIS A 57 -25.98 6.70 8.68
C HIS A 57 -25.37 6.76 7.27
N PRO A 58 -25.60 7.83 6.49
CA PRO A 58 -24.94 8.01 5.20
C PRO A 58 -23.43 8.12 5.38
N ASN A 59 -22.66 7.57 4.44
CA ASN A 59 -21.20 7.44 4.49
C ASN A 59 -20.69 6.68 5.73
N GLY A 60 -21.58 5.95 6.42
CA GLY A 60 -21.27 5.09 7.54
C GLY A 60 -20.98 3.66 7.12
N LEU A 61 -20.63 2.82 8.08
CA LEU A 61 -20.35 1.40 7.80
C LEU A 61 -21.60 0.60 7.44
N LEU A 62 -22.80 1.07 7.75
CA LEU A 62 -24.06 0.41 7.38
C LEU A 62 -24.79 1.12 6.23
N ASP A 63 -24.08 1.96 5.46
CA ASP A 63 -24.66 2.70 4.34
C ASP A 63 -25.38 1.77 3.36
N ALA A 64 -26.62 2.12 3.01
CA ALA A 64 -27.52 1.30 2.18
C ALA A 64 -27.02 1.11 0.73
N HIS A 65 -26.04 1.91 0.28
CA HIS A 65 -25.36 1.68 -0.99
C HIS A 65 -24.48 0.42 -0.97
N LEU A 66 -23.97 0.02 0.21
CA LEU A 66 -23.12 -1.17 0.37
C LEU A 66 -23.92 -2.48 0.34
N GLY A 67 -25.23 -2.38 0.49
CA GLY A 67 -26.15 -3.50 0.57
C GLY A 67 -27.35 -3.17 1.46
N PRO A 68 -28.37 -4.03 1.47
CA PRO A 68 -29.52 -3.86 2.34
C PRO A 68 -29.12 -4.08 3.81
N PRO A 69 -29.43 -3.12 4.71
CA PRO A 69 -29.01 -3.17 6.12
C PRO A 69 -29.70 -4.28 6.93
N ASN A 70 -30.91 -4.65 6.53
CA ASN A 70 -31.71 -5.69 7.16
C ASN A 70 -32.60 -6.37 6.12
N LYS A 71 -33.40 -7.36 6.54
CA LYS A 71 -34.26 -8.16 5.66
C LYS A 71 -35.38 -7.36 4.98
N ASP A 72 -35.79 -6.25 5.58
CA ASP A 72 -36.96 -5.45 5.15
C ASP A 72 -36.57 -4.27 4.26
N LYS A 73 -35.28 -3.96 4.17
CA LYS A 73 -34.74 -2.86 3.37
C LYS A 73 -34.12 -3.37 2.08
N THR A 74 -34.02 -2.48 1.12
CA THR A 74 -33.41 -2.72 -0.20
C THR A 74 -32.11 -1.95 -0.34
N CYS A 75 -31.22 -2.42 -1.20
CA CYS A 75 -29.98 -1.71 -1.52
C CYS A 75 -30.26 -0.47 -2.37
N GLU A 76 -29.63 0.66 -2.04
CA GLU A 76 -29.76 1.90 -2.81
C GLU A 76 -28.97 1.87 -4.14
N THR A 77 -27.98 0.98 -4.27
CA THR A 77 -27.18 0.85 -5.51
C THR A 77 -27.86 -0.01 -6.57
N CYS A 78 -28.30 -1.22 -6.22
CA CYS A 78 -28.87 -2.18 -7.19
C CYS A 78 -30.37 -2.42 -7.05
N GLY A 79 -31.03 -1.88 -6.01
CA GLY A 79 -32.43 -2.16 -5.71
C GLY A 79 -32.71 -3.58 -5.18
N GLY A 80 -31.69 -4.44 -5.09
CA GLY A 80 -31.82 -5.82 -4.63
C GLY A 80 -32.24 -5.91 -3.16
N LYS A 81 -33.04 -6.94 -2.84
CA LYS A 81 -33.41 -7.30 -1.46
C LYS A 81 -32.25 -8.03 -0.76
N PHE A 82 -32.41 -8.29 0.54
CA PHE A 82 -31.39 -8.93 1.39
C PHE A 82 -30.78 -10.23 0.83
N LYS A 83 -31.55 -11.06 0.13
CA LYS A 83 -31.06 -12.32 -0.45
C LYS A 83 -30.48 -12.18 -1.85
N ASP A 84 -30.92 -11.16 -2.59
CA ASP A 84 -30.67 -11.04 -4.03
C ASP A 84 -29.54 -10.05 -4.34
N CYS A 85 -29.22 -9.16 -3.40
CA CYS A 85 -28.12 -8.20 -3.53
C CYS A 85 -26.76 -8.92 -3.39
N PRO A 86 -25.85 -8.83 -4.38
CA PRO A 86 -24.50 -9.40 -4.26
C PRO A 86 -23.62 -8.62 -3.28
N GLY A 87 -24.04 -7.41 -2.89
CA GLY A 87 -23.26 -6.47 -2.09
C GLY A 87 -22.35 -5.59 -2.95
N HIS A 88 -22.11 -4.37 -2.48
CA HIS A 88 -21.25 -3.40 -3.15
C HIS A 88 -20.14 -2.90 -2.22
N TYR A 89 -18.92 -2.80 -2.75
CA TYR A 89 -17.79 -2.31 -1.99
C TYR A 89 -17.86 -0.79 -1.79
N GLY A 90 -17.49 -0.35 -0.59
CA GLY A 90 -17.15 1.04 -0.32
C GLY A 90 -15.64 1.24 -0.37
N TYR A 91 -15.21 2.48 -0.15
CA TYR A 91 -13.81 2.78 0.10
C TYR A 91 -13.65 3.72 1.29
N LEU A 92 -12.57 3.54 2.04
CA LEU A 92 -12.11 4.48 3.05
C LEU A 92 -10.76 5.05 2.61
N LYS A 93 -10.68 6.36 2.42
CA LYS A 93 -9.45 7.06 2.07
C LYS A 93 -8.61 7.30 3.32
N LEU A 94 -7.36 6.83 3.30
CA LEU A 94 -6.44 7.03 4.42
C LEU A 94 -5.73 8.38 4.32
N ALA A 95 -5.47 9.00 5.48
CA ALA A 95 -4.75 10.27 5.60
C ALA A 95 -3.30 10.16 5.13
N LEU A 96 -2.67 9.02 5.44
CA LEU A 96 -1.32 8.65 5.06
C LEU A 96 -1.31 7.21 4.53
N PRO A 97 -0.38 6.86 3.63
CA PRO A 97 -0.21 5.47 3.22
C PRO A 97 0.18 4.60 4.42
N VAL A 98 -0.32 3.36 4.46
CA VAL A 98 -0.03 2.38 5.50
C VAL A 98 0.58 1.13 4.86
N TYR A 99 1.55 0.50 5.53
CA TYR A 99 2.12 -0.74 5.02
C TYR A 99 1.07 -1.84 4.95
N ASN A 100 1.00 -2.56 3.82
CA ASN A 100 0.34 -3.84 3.82
C ASN A 100 1.24 -4.86 4.52
N VAL A 101 0.77 -5.39 5.66
CA VAL A 101 1.52 -6.34 6.49
C VAL A 101 1.93 -7.58 5.70
N GLY A 102 1.10 -8.04 4.77
CA GLY A 102 1.39 -9.20 3.91
C GLY A 102 2.53 -8.96 2.92
N TYR A 103 2.79 -7.71 2.54
CA TYR A 103 3.86 -7.34 1.61
C TYR A 103 5.12 -6.79 2.31
N LEU A 104 5.13 -6.65 3.64
CA LEU A 104 6.29 -6.14 4.39
C LEU A 104 7.62 -6.83 4.02
N PRO A 105 7.72 -8.17 3.87
CA PRO A 105 8.96 -8.81 3.44
C PRO A 105 9.44 -8.34 2.07
N ILE A 106 8.52 -8.13 1.12
CA ILE A 106 8.81 -7.67 -0.24
C ILE A 106 9.21 -6.20 -0.22
N ILE A 107 8.50 -5.36 0.54
CA ILE A 107 8.84 -3.94 0.75
C ILE A 107 10.29 -3.81 1.24
N LEU A 108 10.70 -4.62 2.23
CA LEU A 108 12.06 -4.61 2.75
C LEU A 108 13.10 -5.02 1.70
N VAL A 109 12.80 -6.03 0.89
CA VAL A 109 13.67 -6.47 -0.21
C VAL A 109 13.87 -5.33 -1.21
N ILE A 110 12.79 -4.67 -1.63
CA ILE A 110 12.86 -3.55 -2.58
C ILE A 110 13.67 -2.40 -1.97
N LEU A 111 13.38 -2.02 -0.73
CA LEU A 111 14.09 -0.94 -0.05
C LEU A 111 15.57 -1.23 0.08
N LYS A 112 16.00 -2.47 0.33
CA LYS A 112 17.43 -2.81 0.34
C LYS A 112 18.10 -2.67 -1.03
N CYS A 113 17.34 -2.77 -2.12
CA CYS A 113 17.86 -2.78 -3.48
C CYS A 113 17.82 -1.44 -4.20
N ILE A 114 17.03 -0.47 -3.74
CA ILE A 114 16.91 0.83 -4.41
C ILE A 114 17.65 1.95 -3.69
N CYS A 115 18.03 2.99 -4.42
CA CYS A 115 18.57 4.21 -3.83
C CYS A 115 17.48 5.04 -3.15
N LYS A 116 17.75 5.58 -1.95
CA LYS A 116 16.79 6.46 -1.23
C LYS A 116 16.75 7.90 -1.74
N GLY A 117 17.74 8.30 -2.56
CA GLY A 117 17.72 9.58 -3.26
C GLY A 117 16.91 9.52 -4.56
N CYS A 118 17.33 8.66 -5.50
CA CYS A 118 16.78 8.62 -6.87
C CYS A 118 15.83 7.45 -7.18
N SER A 119 15.54 6.55 -6.23
CA SER A 119 14.67 5.37 -6.40
C SER A 119 15.12 4.34 -7.46
N ARG A 120 16.32 4.47 -8.02
CA ARG A 120 16.86 3.49 -8.97
C ARG A 120 17.52 2.31 -8.27
N ILE A 121 17.57 1.15 -8.93
CA ILE A 121 18.26 -0.02 -8.38
C ILE A 121 19.75 0.28 -8.14
N LEU A 122 20.29 -0.24 -7.04
CA LEU A 122 21.67 0.03 -6.60
C LEU A 122 22.72 -0.80 -7.37
N LEU A 123 22.33 -1.63 -8.34
CA LEU A 123 23.26 -2.39 -9.17
C LEU A 123 24.09 -1.50 -10.09
N GLU A 124 25.32 -1.92 -10.35
CA GLU A 124 26.17 -1.33 -11.39
C GLU A 124 25.64 -1.68 -12.79
N GLU A 125 25.97 -0.86 -13.80
CA GLU A 125 25.33 -0.97 -15.13
C GLU A 125 25.59 -2.32 -15.83
N ASP A 126 26.76 -2.92 -15.63
CA ASP A 126 27.08 -4.22 -16.23
C ASP A 126 26.24 -5.34 -15.62
N ASP A 127 26.14 -5.34 -14.29
CA ASP A 127 25.29 -6.26 -13.55
C ASP A 127 23.81 -6.05 -13.88
N ARG A 128 23.36 -4.80 -13.93
CA ARG A 128 21.99 -4.44 -14.29
C ARG A 128 21.63 -5.00 -15.67
N ARG A 129 22.49 -4.80 -16.68
CA ARG A 129 22.29 -5.32 -18.05
C ARG A 129 22.35 -6.84 -18.09
N TYR A 130 23.20 -7.47 -17.29
CA TYR A 130 23.28 -8.93 -17.18
C TYR A 130 21.98 -9.51 -16.61
N PHE A 131 21.54 -9.05 -15.44
CA PHE A 131 20.34 -9.56 -14.78
C PHE A 131 19.07 -9.25 -15.56
N LEU A 132 18.97 -8.09 -16.20
CA LEU A 132 17.81 -7.74 -17.01
C LEU A 132 17.65 -8.69 -18.20
N ARG A 133 18.75 -9.03 -18.89
CA ARG A 133 18.74 -10.05 -19.95
C ARG A 133 18.37 -11.42 -19.42
N LYS A 134 18.88 -11.80 -18.24
CA LYS A 134 18.55 -13.07 -17.57
C LYS A 134 17.04 -13.13 -17.29
N MET A 135 16.45 -12.12 -16.65
CA MET A 135 15.02 -12.05 -16.31
C MET A 135 14.07 -12.10 -17.51
N ARG A 136 14.49 -11.50 -18.64
CA ARG A 136 13.74 -11.48 -19.91
C ARG A 136 13.80 -12.80 -20.69
N SER A 137 14.66 -13.74 -20.30
CA SER A 137 14.79 -15.03 -20.96
C SER A 137 13.49 -15.84 -20.85
N MET A 138 12.96 -16.28 -21.99
CA MET A 138 11.77 -17.13 -22.06
C MET A 138 12.01 -18.53 -21.46
N LYS A 139 13.27 -18.94 -21.28
CA LYS A 139 13.65 -20.26 -20.76
C LYS A 139 13.54 -20.38 -19.23
N LEU A 140 13.30 -19.27 -18.53
CA LEU A 140 13.20 -19.26 -17.07
C LEU A 140 11.76 -19.42 -16.61
N ASP A 141 11.51 -20.51 -15.87
CA ASP A 141 10.31 -20.68 -15.07
C ASP A 141 10.30 -19.75 -13.84
N HIS A 142 9.19 -19.75 -13.10
CA HIS A 142 9.01 -18.89 -11.93
C HIS A 142 10.00 -19.18 -10.79
N LEU A 143 10.43 -20.43 -10.63
CA LEU A 143 11.37 -20.83 -9.56
C LEU A 143 12.75 -20.26 -9.83
N LYS A 144 13.26 -20.41 -11.06
CA LYS A 144 14.55 -19.86 -11.47
C LYS A 144 14.56 -18.34 -11.44
N LYS A 145 13.45 -17.67 -11.79
CA LYS A 145 13.34 -16.20 -11.63
C LYS A 145 13.44 -15.77 -10.16
N SER A 146 12.88 -16.56 -9.24
CA SER A 146 13.04 -16.33 -7.79
C SER A 146 14.49 -16.50 -7.33
N GLU A 147 15.24 -17.45 -7.91
CA GLU A 147 16.68 -17.59 -7.65
C GLU A 147 17.48 -16.39 -8.16
N VAL A 148 17.16 -15.89 -9.36
CA VAL A 148 17.78 -14.67 -9.91
C VAL A 148 17.52 -13.47 -8.99
N LEU A 149 16.29 -13.33 -8.47
CA LEU A 149 15.98 -12.29 -7.47
C LEU A 149 16.87 -12.43 -6.22
N LYS A 150 17.13 -13.65 -5.74
CA LYS A 150 18.04 -13.87 -4.59
C LYS A 150 19.47 -13.43 -4.92
N GLU A 151 19.96 -13.69 -6.13
CA GLU A 151 21.27 -13.22 -6.61
C GLU A 151 21.33 -11.69 -6.65
N VAL A 152 20.32 -11.04 -7.23
CA VAL A 152 20.17 -9.57 -7.27
C VAL A 152 20.18 -8.99 -5.87
N ASN A 153 19.35 -9.53 -4.97
CA ASN A 153 19.29 -9.10 -3.58
C ASN A 153 20.63 -9.26 -2.86
N LYS A 154 21.35 -10.36 -3.10
CA LYS A 154 22.67 -10.58 -2.50
C LYS A 154 23.66 -9.52 -2.98
N LYS A 155 23.68 -9.16 -4.27
CA LYS A 155 24.56 -8.11 -4.80
C LYS A 155 24.20 -6.73 -4.25
N CYS A 156 22.92 -6.37 -4.28
CA CYS A 156 22.44 -5.12 -3.67
C CYS A 156 22.79 -5.04 -2.18
N ASN A 157 22.55 -6.12 -1.43
CA ASN A 157 22.86 -6.18 -0.01
C ASN A 157 24.36 -6.15 0.26
N ALA A 158 25.18 -6.90 -0.48
CA ALA A 158 26.64 -6.89 -0.32
C ALA A 158 27.23 -5.49 -0.45
N MET A 159 26.60 -4.66 -1.29
CA MET A 159 26.97 -3.25 -1.46
C MET A 159 26.54 -2.34 -0.31
N THR A 160 25.70 -2.84 0.61
CA THR A 160 25.22 -2.14 1.82
C THR A 160 25.51 -2.89 3.11
N ALA A 161 26.14 -4.07 3.03
CA ALA A 161 26.35 -4.98 4.15
C ALA A 161 27.69 -4.68 4.82
N THR A 162 27.66 -4.61 6.16
CA THR A 162 28.83 -4.40 7.05
C THR A 162 29.54 -3.06 6.88
N HIS A 163 29.06 -2.03 7.60
CA HIS A 163 29.70 -0.73 7.83
C HIS A 163 30.12 0.11 6.61
N LYS A 164 29.93 -0.41 5.39
CA LYS A 164 30.20 0.28 4.13
C LYS A 164 28.92 0.89 3.60
N MET A 165 28.79 2.18 3.83
CA MET A 165 27.80 3.00 3.15
C MET A 165 28.18 3.07 1.68
N LYS A 166 27.20 3.01 0.78
CA LYS A 166 27.47 3.14 -0.66
C LYS A 166 26.86 4.41 -1.23
N LEU A 167 27.70 5.20 -1.88
CA LEU A 167 27.29 6.29 -2.75
C LEU A 167 26.59 5.71 -3.98
N CYS A 168 25.40 6.22 -4.26
CA CYS A 168 24.70 5.87 -5.49
C CYS A 168 25.53 6.35 -6.69
N SER A 169 25.87 5.43 -7.60
CA SER A 169 26.63 5.73 -8.82
C SER A 169 25.92 6.73 -9.75
N ARG A 170 24.61 6.96 -9.57
CA ARG A 170 23.79 7.81 -10.42
C ARG A 170 23.54 9.21 -9.85
N CYS A 171 23.27 9.32 -8.55
CA CYS A 171 22.93 10.59 -7.93
C CYS A 171 23.80 10.98 -6.73
N GLY A 172 24.79 10.16 -6.36
CA GLY A 172 25.67 10.41 -5.21
C GLY A 172 25.03 10.24 -3.83
N TYR A 173 23.72 9.93 -3.74
CA TYR A 173 23.05 9.75 -2.45
C TYR A 173 23.66 8.59 -1.65
N ILE A 174 23.87 8.78 -0.35
CA ILE A 174 24.47 7.79 0.55
C ILE A 174 23.41 6.76 0.96
N ASN A 175 23.64 5.49 0.67
CA ASN A 175 22.74 4.40 1.04
C ASN A 175 23.37 3.58 2.17
N GLY A 176 22.79 3.71 3.36
CA GLY A 176 23.03 2.84 4.51
C GLY A 176 22.17 1.57 4.52
N MET A 177 22.20 0.89 5.66
CA MET A 177 21.54 -0.40 5.90
C MET A 177 20.05 -0.19 6.22
N VAL A 178 19.20 -1.02 5.62
CA VAL A 178 17.75 -1.01 5.90
C VAL A 178 17.38 -2.17 6.82
N LYS A 179 16.79 -1.85 7.98
CA LYS A 179 16.30 -2.84 8.95
C LYS A 179 14.83 -2.60 9.27
N LYS A 180 14.18 -3.65 9.75
CA LYS A 180 12.85 -3.59 10.35
C LYS A 180 12.99 -3.75 11.86
N VAL A 181 12.45 -2.81 12.62
CA VAL A 181 12.34 -2.89 14.08
C VAL A 181 10.86 -2.75 14.42
N SER A 182 10.22 -3.86 14.83
CA SER A 182 8.76 -3.93 14.97
C SER A 182 8.06 -3.52 13.65
N MET A 183 7.13 -2.57 13.66
CA MET A 183 6.45 -2.04 12.45
C MET A 183 7.16 -0.85 11.80
N LYS A 184 8.35 -0.49 12.28
CA LYS A 184 9.15 0.62 11.77
C LYS A 184 10.27 0.13 10.89
N ILE A 185 10.57 0.87 9.82
CA ILE A 185 11.68 0.58 8.92
C ILE A 185 12.73 1.66 9.15
N THR A 186 13.94 1.26 9.50
CA THR A 186 15.05 2.18 9.75
C THR A 186 16.05 2.16 8.60
N HIS A 187 16.62 3.33 8.31
CA HIS A 187 17.73 3.52 7.38
C HIS A 187 18.95 3.99 8.17
N GLU A 188 19.77 3.04 8.59
CA GLU A 188 20.91 3.27 9.48
C GLU A 188 22.18 3.54 8.68
N TYR A 189 22.89 4.59 9.10
CA TYR A 189 24.23 4.94 8.67
C TYR A 189 25.21 4.49 9.77
N GLY A 190 26.34 3.86 9.40
CA GLY A 190 27.45 3.66 10.33
C GLY A 190 27.98 4.98 10.94
N SER A 191 28.60 4.90 12.11
CA SER A 191 29.05 6.07 12.89
C SER A 191 30.04 7.00 12.17
N LEU A 192 30.85 6.49 11.25
CA LEU A 192 31.98 7.22 10.65
C LEU A 192 31.59 8.45 9.81
N LEU A 193 30.41 8.48 9.16
CA LEU A 193 29.98 9.66 8.39
C LEU A 193 29.26 10.73 9.21
N LEU A 194 28.81 10.46 10.44
CA LEU A 194 28.31 11.56 11.28
C LEU A 194 29.47 12.53 11.55
N ASP A 195 30.66 12.01 11.87
CA ASP A 195 31.84 12.84 12.09
C ASP A 195 32.38 13.46 10.79
N GLU A 196 32.46 12.73 9.68
CA GLU A 196 32.92 13.32 8.40
C GLU A 196 31.92 14.30 7.77
N CYS A 197 30.61 14.10 7.93
CA CYS A 197 29.60 15.07 7.51
C CYS A 197 29.59 16.30 8.43
N HIS A 198 29.75 16.12 9.75
CA HIS A 198 29.90 17.23 10.68
C HIS A 198 31.19 18.04 10.39
N ASN A 199 32.30 17.35 10.09
CA ASN A 199 33.60 17.99 9.81
C ASN A 199 33.66 18.65 8.42
N ALA A 200 33.02 18.07 7.40
CA ALA A 200 32.92 18.69 6.06
C ALA A 200 32.00 19.93 6.05
N VAL A 201 31.03 20.01 6.97
CA VAL A 201 30.17 21.19 7.16
C VAL A 201 30.84 22.26 8.03
N ALA A 202 31.72 21.88 8.96
CA ALA A 202 32.49 22.83 9.78
C ALA A 202 33.45 23.72 8.96
N GLY A 203 33.88 23.27 7.77
CA GLY A 203 34.77 24.03 6.87
C GLY A 203 34.07 25.06 5.97
N LYS A 204 32.73 25.07 5.89
CA LYS A 204 31.96 26.03 5.09
C LYS A 204 31.01 26.79 6.02
N LYS A 205 31.48 27.94 6.53
CA LYS A 205 30.57 28.99 7.02
C LYS A 205 29.54 29.22 5.90
N ASP A 206 28.26 29.08 6.23
CA ASP A 206 27.08 29.34 5.37
C ASP A 206 26.39 28.14 4.69
N VAL A 207 26.42 26.93 5.28
CA VAL A 207 25.33 25.96 5.09
C VAL A 207 24.89 25.39 6.44
N LYS A 208 23.98 26.08 7.14
CA LYS A 208 23.21 25.53 8.28
C LYS A 208 22.17 24.52 7.80
N GLY A 209 22.63 23.41 7.23
CA GLY A 209 21.80 22.29 6.84
C GLY A 209 22.44 21.02 7.36
N SER A 210 22.23 20.70 8.64
CA SER A 210 22.47 19.35 9.15
C SER A 210 21.77 18.38 8.19
N ILE A 211 22.52 17.41 7.62
CA ILE A 211 21.92 16.33 6.84
C ILE A 211 21.16 15.44 7.84
N ASN A 212 19.98 15.89 8.25
CA ASN A 212 19.04 15.14 9.05
C ASN A 212 18.31 14.17 8.11
N VAL A 213 18.97 13.08 7.71
CA VAL A 213 18.21 11.97 7.17
C VAL A 213 17.48 11.32 8.35
N PRO A 214 16.14 11.28 8.35
CA PRO A 214 15.41 10.60 9.41
C PRO A 214 15.93 9.16 9.50
N PRO A 215 16.32 8.67 10.69
CA PRO A 215 16.73 7.28 10.86
C PRO A 215 15.56 6.32 10.58
N GLU A 216 14.32 6.82 10.60
CA GLU A 216 13.09 6.10 10.28
C GLU A 216 12.59 6.48 8.87
N LEU A 217 12.44 5.48 8.01
CA LEU A 217 11.73 5.62 6.74
C LEU A 217 10.24 5.46 7.01
N ASP A 218 9.52 6.58 7.00
CA ASP A 218 8.07 6.57 7.14
C ASP A 218 7.38 6.04 5.87
N SER A 219 6.12 5.65 6.03
CA SER A 219 5.33 5.06 4.94
C SER A 219 5.13 6.03 3.77
N LYS A 220 5.03 7.34 4.04
CA LYS A 220 4.91 8.39 3.02
C LYS A 220 6.17 8.51 2.16
N THR A 221 7.36 8.48 2.78
CA THR A 221 8.64 8.49 2.05
C THR A 221 8.79 7.22 1.23
N ILE A 222 8.47 6.05 1.80
CA ILE A 222 8.54 4.77 1.07
C ILE A 222 7.58 4.74 -0.12
N TYR A 223 6.34 5.22 0.06
CA TYR A 223 5.39 5.35 -1.04
C TYR A 223 5.95 6.21 -2.18
N SER A 224 6.52 7.37 -1.84
CA SER A 224 7.13 8.30 -2.81
C SER A 224 8.36 7.68 -3.50
N LEU A 225 9.15 6.89 -2.76
CA LEU A 225 10.28 6.15 -3.33
C LEU A 225 9.79 5.16 -4.38
N PHE A 226 8.77 4.38 -4.07
CA PHE A 226 8.23 3.34 -4.94
C PHE A 226 7.57 3.92 -6.20
N MET A 227 6.82 5.02 -6.09
CA MET A 227 6.23 5.71 -7.24
C MET A 227 7.27 6.11 -8.30
N ARG A 228 8.50 6.48 -7.88
CA ARG A 228 9.57 6.91 -8.79
C ARG A 228 10.39 5.76 -9.38
N MET A 229 10.13 4.51 -8.98
CA MET A 229 10.83 3.35 -9.54
C MET A 229 10.50 3.18 -11.03
N THR A 230 11.45 2.70 -11.82
CA THR A 230 11.20 2.40 -13.24
C THR A 230 10.69 0.97 -13.41
N ASP A 231 9.98 0.70 -14.51
CA ASP A 231 9.48 -0.65 -14.79
C ASP A 231 10.64 -1.65 -15.00
N GLU A 232 11.78 -1.20 -15.54
CA GLU A 232 12.98 -2.04 -15.65
C GLU A 232 13.53 -2.44 -14.27
N ASP A 233 13.51 -1.52 -13.30
CA ASP A 233 13.95 -1.83 -11.94
C ASP A 233 12.96 -2.79 -11.26
N CYS A 234 11.66 -2.66 -11.55
CA CYS A 234 10.63 -3.59 -11.06
C CYS A 234 10.82 -5.00 -11.65
N GLU A 235 11.16 -5.09 -12.94
CA GLU A 235 11.46 -6.35 -13.62
C GLU A 235 12.68 -7.07 -13.02
N LEU A 236 13.74 -6.32 -12.69
CA LEU A 236 14.92 -6.85 -12.00
C LEU A 236 14.59 -7.42 -10.62
N LEU A 237 13.62 -6.81 -9.93
CA LEU A 237 13.13 -7.27 -8.64
C LEU A 237 12.00 -8.30 -8.75
N TYR A 238 11.74 -8.79 -9.96
CA TYR A 238 10.72 -9.79 -10.25
C TYR A 238 9.32 -9.41 -9.77
N LEU A 239 8.97 -8.13 -9.88
CA LEU A 239 7.67 -7.62 -9.49
C LEU A 239 6.70 -7.72 -10.68
N ASN A 240 5.53 -8.30 -10.45
CA ASN A 240 4.45 -8.37 -11.44
C ASN A 240 3.61 -7.09 -11.50
N ASP A 241 3.65 -6.28 -10.44
CA ASP A 241 2.91 -5.02 -10.32
C ASP A 241 3.83 -3.94 -9.73
N ARG A 242 3.35 -2.70 -9.78
CA ARG A 242 4.04 -1.53 -9.29
C ARG A 242 4.18 -1.56 -7.75
N PRO A 243 5.37 -1.28 -7.19
CA PRO A 243 5.64 -1.46 -5.78
C PRO A 243 4.87 -0.50 -4.87
N GLU A 244 4.46 0.67 -5.38
CA GLU A 244 3.63 1.63 -4.63
C GLU A 244 2.28 1.03 -4.22
N LYS A 245 1.79 0.01 -4.94
CA LYS A 245 0.54 -0.70 -4.60
C LYS A 245 0.68 -1.61 -3.37
N PHE A 246 1.89 -1.86 -2.89
CA PHE A 246 2.11 -2.60 -1.63
C PHE A 246 1.83 -1.74 -0.40
N LEU A 247 1.62 -0.44 -0.57
CA LEU A 247 1.15 0.45 0.48
C LEU A 247 -0.33 0.77 0.26
N VAL A 248 -1.11 0.63 1.32
CA VAL A 248 -2.54 0.89 1.32
C VAL A 248 -2.75 2.39 1.46
N THR A 249 -3.36 2.99 0.45
CA THR A 249 -3.79 4.40 0.43
C THR A 249 -5.31 4.52 0.54
N CYS A 250 -6.04 3.48 0.12
CA CYS A 250 -7.48 3.35 0.32
C CYS A 250 -7.79 1.91 0.75
N ILE A 251 -8.62 1.76 1.78
CA ILE A 251 -9.11 0.46 2.23
C ILE A 251 -10.41 0.16 1.47
N PRO A 252 -10.51 -0.98 0.76
CA PRO A 252 -11.79 -1.44 0.24
C PRO A 252 -12.68 -1.87 1.42
N VAL A 253 -13.78 -1.16 1.62
CA VAL A 253 -14.75 -1.50 2.67
C VAL A 253 -15.65 -2.62 2.13
N PRO A 254 -15.62 -3.83 2.72
CA PRO A 254 -16.39 -4.94 2.21
C PRO A 254 -17.91 -4.66 2.34
N PRO A 255 -18.73 -5.22 1.44
CA PRO A 255 -20.18 -5.11 1.51
C PRO A 255 -20.76 -5.81 2.75
N MET A 256 -21.99 -5.45 3.11
CA MET A 256 -22.70 -6.02 4.25
C MET A 256 -22.90 -7.54 4.16
N ALA A 257 -22.97 -8.09 2.94
CA ALA A 257 -23.05 -9.54 2.71
C ALA A 257 -21.83 -10.31 3.28
N ILE A 258 -20.66 -9.67 3.39
CA ILE A 258 -19.43 -10.26 3.95
C ILE A 258 -19.35 -10.04 5.48
N ARG A 259 -20.01 -9.01 6.00
CA ARG A 259 -19.96 -8.60 7.41
C ARG A 259 -21.38 -8.41 7.98
N PRO A 260 -22.17 -9.49 8.08
CA PRO A 260 -23.57 -9.42 8.48
C PRO A 260 -23.72 -8.99 9.95
N SER A 261 -24.73 -8.18 10.24
CA SER A 261 -25.12 -7.78 11.59
C SER A 261 -26.10 -8.80 12.19
N VAL A 262 -26.02 -9.02 13.49
CA VAL A 262 -26.94 -9.90 14.25
C VAL A 262 -27.89 -9.02 15.06
N LEU A 263 -29.20 -9.23 14.90
CA LEU A 263 -30.22 -8.53 15.70
C LEU A 263 -30.42 -9.26 17.03
N LEU A 264 -30.18 -8.57 18.14
CA LEU A 264 -30.48 -8.98 19.50
C LEU A 264 -31.80 -8.34 19.94
N ASP A 265 -32.77 -9.18 20.30
CA ASP A 265 -34.07 -8.80 20.88
C ASP A 265 -34.87 -7.74 20.08
N GLY A 266 -34.62 -7.63 18.78
CA GLY A 266 -35.34 -6.73 17.85
C GLY A 266 -35.00 -5.23 17.96
N VAL A 267 -34.21 -4.82 18.95
CA VAL A 267 -33.90 -3.39 19.21
C VAL A 267 -32.41 -3.07 19.11
N LYS A 268 -31.52 -4.01 19.45
CA LYS A 268 -30.07 -3.79 19.40
C LYS A 268 -29.45 -4.67 18.31
N SER A 269 -28.51 -4.13 17.55
CA SER A 269 -27.69 -4.93 16.64
C SER A 269 -26.30 -5.14 17.23
N GLU A 270 -25.82 -6.37 17.17
CA GLU A 270 -24.43 -6.72 17.35
C GLU A 270 -23.77 -6.76 15.98
N GLU A 271 -22.76 -5.91 15.79
CA GLU A 271 -22.07 -5.76 14.52
C GLU A 271 -20.92 -6.73 14.39
N ASN A 272 -20.69 -7.21 13.17
CA ASN A 272 -19.57 -8.09 12.84
C ASN A 272 -18.21 -7.47 13.26
N ASP A 273 -17.26 -8.30 13.69
CA ASP A 273 -15.91 -7.88 14.10
C ASP A 273 -15.18 -7.04 13.04
N ILE A 274 -15.37 -7.33 11.74
CA ILE A 274 -14.80 -6.53 10.65
C ILE A 274 -15.38 -5.11 10.68
N THR A 275 -16.70 -4.98 10.88
CA THR A 275 -17.37 -3.68 11.01
C THR A 275 -16.81 -2.92 12.23
N VAL A 276 -16.67 -3.58 13.37
CA VAL A 276 -16.13 -2.97 14.60
C VAL A 276 -14.69 -2.50 14.39
N ARG A 277 -13.84 -3.32 13.75
CA ARG A 277 -12.44 -2.94 13.48
C ARG A 277 -12.33 -1.79 12.48
N LEU A 278 -13.17 -1.77 11.44
CA LEU A 278 -13.22 -0.66 10.50
C LEU A 278 -13.64 0.65 11.17
N LYS A 279 -14.55 0.59 12.14
CA LYS A 279 -14.95 1.77 12.92
C LYS A 279 -13.75 2.39 13.64
N TRP A 280 -12.94 1.59 14.31
CA TRP A 280 -11.72 2.07 14.96
C TRP A 280 -10.69 2.63 13.98
N ILE A 281 -10.58 2.03 12.79
CA ILE A 281 -9.69 2.56 11.74
C ILE A 281 -10.18 3.93 11.26
N ILE A 282 -11.50 4.11 11.09
CA ILE A 282 -12.10 5.41 10.73
C ILE A 282 -11.79 6.45 11.82
N GLU A 283 -12.04 6.12 13.08
CA GLU A 283 -11.74 6.98 14.24
C GLU A 283 -10.28 7.43 14.27
N ALA A 284 -9.35 6.47 14.17
CA ALA A 284 -7.92 6.76 14.15
C ALA A 284 -7.50 7.60 12.94
N ASN A 285 -8.09 7.34 11.76
CA ASN A 285 -7.80 8.09 10.54
C ASN A 285 -8.31 9.54 10.62
N LEU A 286 -9.49 9.77 11.20
CA LEU A 286 -10.04 11.12 11.42
C LEU A 286 -9.17 11.90 12.40
N SER A 287 -8.83 11.29 13.54
CA SER A 287 -7.93 11.92 14.52
C SER A 287 -6.57 12.27 13.90
N LEU A 288 -6.01 11.40 13.06
CA LEU A 288 -4.77 11.69 12.33
C LEU A 288 -4.93 12.84 11.32
N GLN A 289 -6.06 12.92 10.62
CA GLN A 289 -6.33 14.04 9.70
C GLN A 289 -6.39 15.38 10.43
N GLU A 290 -7.02 15.41 11.60
CA GLU A 290 -7.07 16.59 12.47
C GLU A 290 -5.68 16.98 12.97
N GLU A 291 -4.87 16.01 13.45
CA GLU A 291 -3.50 16.25 13.89
C GLU A 291 -2.63 16.86 12.75
N ILE A 292 -2.74 16.33 11.53
CA ILE A 292 -2.03 16.84 10.35
C ILE A 292 -2.51 18.25 9.98
N SER A 293 -3.82 18.50 10.02
CA SER A 293 -4.42 19.81 9.67
C SER A 293 -4.03 20.90 10.67
N ASN A 294 -3.88 20.54 11.94
CA ASN A 294 -3.45 21.43 13.01
C ASN A 294 -1.92 21.63 13.06
N GLY A 295 -1.16 21.05 12.13
CA GLY A 295 0.30 21.20 12.04
C GLY A 295 1.09 20.40 13.08
N SER A 296 0.46 19.44 13.77
CA SER A 296 1.17 18.54 14.68
C SER A 296 1.96 17.51 13.88
N HIS A 297 3.21 17.22 14.27
CA HIS A 297 3.99 16.13 13.68
C HIS A 297 3.54 14.79 14.28
N PRO A 298 2.86 13.91 13.52
CA PRO A 298 2.37 12.65 14.05
C PRO A 298 3.56 11.70 14.27
N SER A 299 4.01 11.60 15.52
CA SER A 299 5.07 10.66 15.95
C SER A 299 4.49 9.41 16.62
N LYS A 300 3.17 9.23 16.61
CA LYS A 300 2.50 8.08 17.24
C LYS A 300 2.42 6.91 16.26
N SER A 301 3.24 5.89 16.49
CA SER A 301 2.95 4.55 15.96
C SER A 301 1.77 3.95 16.72
N LEU A 302 0.62 3.81 16.06
CA LEU A 302 -0.52 3.09 16.62
C LEU A 302 -0.12 1.62 16.79
N HIS A 303 0.02 1.18 18.04
CA HIS A 303 0.18 -0.23 18.37
C HIS A 303 -1.19 -0.89 18.25
N PHE A 304 -1.32 -1.80 17.29
CA PHE A 304 -2.51 -2.63 17.07
C PHE A 304 -2.33 -4.03 17.64
#